data_AF-A0A9Q9A1T1-F1
#
_entry.id   AF-A0A9Q9A1T1-F1
#
_cell.length_a   1.000
_cell.length_b   1.000
_cell.length_c   1.000
_cell.angle_alpha   90.00
_cell.angle_beta   90.00
_cell.angle_gamma   90.00
#
_symmetry.space_group_name_H-M   'P 1'
#
loop_
_entity.id
_entity.type
_entity.pdbx_description
1 polymer ?
#
loop_
_entity_poly.entity_id
_entity_poly.type
_entity_poly.pdbx_seq_one_letter_code
_entity_poly.pdbx_strand_id
1 'polypeptide(L)'
;MNTALLCLASVGALAAGIPVALAQTAPTAPPSAIPATPNIFPGAVPMRSPIVPRTFLPLNGFPGSGTFAQSKYYQQTYELAQQYGRCATNVSPTRVRSLLQTSPNTRTELTELRQLVGVSKGCLPYAYRPPVVFLRGSLAEAMYKRQPVGRALHSVGTTQSDLDAFQASESARSKARLPDDRAYTAIANCLVVRAPGAARSVLLSDHGSKAERQAVKTLVASAPGCSTSGAFPPTAGTSFVRAYLAESALRWAEFGQRQG
;
A
#
# COMPACT_ATOMS: atom_id res chain seq x y z
N MET A 1 0.30 29.64 -44.17
CA MET A 1 -0.58 28.94 -45.12
C MET A 1 0.29 28.45 -46.25
N ASN A 2 0.59 27.16 -46.30
CA ASN A 2 1.10 26.54 -47.51
C ASN A 2 0.71 25.07 -47.51
N THR A 3 -0.06 24.74 -48.53
CA THR A 3 -0.70 23.47 -48.82
C THR A 3 0.27 22.65 -49.66
N ALA A 4 0.48 21.38 -49.33
CA ALA A 4 1.00 20.41 -50.29
C ALA A 4 0.43 19.02 -49.99
N LEU A 5 -0.34 18.57 -50.97
CA LEU A 5 -1.05 17.30 -51.13
C LEU A 5 -0.16 16.33 -51.95
N LEU A 6 -0.57 15.06 -52.04
CA LEU A 6 -0.07 13.94 -52.89
C LEU A 6 1.08 13.11 -52.27
N CYS A 7 1.13 11.78 -52.36
CA CYS A 7 0.42 10.83 -53.22
C CYS A 7 0.46 9.39 -52.62
N LEU A 8 -0.48 8.55 -53.06
CA LEU A 8 -0.56 7.09 -52.82
C LEU A 8 0.63 6.33 -53.44
N ALA A 9 1.01 5.21 -52.82
CA ALA A 9 1.33 3.95 -53.51
C ALA A 9 1.32 2.78 -52.51
N SER A 10 1.16 1.60 -53.07
CA SER A 10 0.45 0.44 -52.54
C SER A 10 1.31 -0.83 -52.50
N VAL A 11 0.73 -1.90 -51.93
CA VAL A 11 1.02 -3.33 -52.19
C VAL A 11 2.14 -4.01 -51.38
N GLY A 12 1.71 -4.78 -50.38
CA GLY A 12 1.83 -6.25 -50.36
C GLY A 12 3.13 -6.89 -49.88
N ALA A 13 3.02 -7.82 -48.91
CA ALA A 13 3.71 -9.11 -48.97
C ALA A 13 3.26 -10.08 -47.86
N LEU A 14 2.76 -11.23 -48.32
CA LEU A 14 2.87 -12.59 -47.80
C LEU A 14 2.58 -12.89 -46.31
N ALA A 15 1.40 -13.49 -46.12
CA ALA A 15 1.11 -14.43 -45.05
C ALA A 15 1.98 -15.69 -45.18
N ALA A 16 2.81 -15.94 -44.16
CA ALA A 16 3.44 -17.25 -43.94
C ALA A 16 2.53 -18.08 -43.02
N GLY A 17 2.05 -19.20 -43.53
CA GLY A 17 1.21 -20.15 -42.81
C GLY A 17 1.94 -20.78 -41.64
N ILE A 18 1.32 -20.75 -40.46
CA ILE A 18 1.74 -21.50 -39.29
C ILE A 18 1.07 -22.88 -39.36
N PRO A 19 1.81 -23.99 -39.26
CA PRO A 19 1.23 -25.32 -39.23
C PRO A 19 0.43 -25.51 -37.94
N VAL A 20 -0.85 -25.85 -38.11
CA VAL A 20 -1.74 -26.30 -37.04
C VAL A 20 -1.32 -27.72 -36.64
N ALA A 21 -0.63 -27.85 -35.52
CA ALA A 21 -0.41 -29.13 -34.88
C ALA A 21 -1.72 -29.58 -34.20
N LEU A 22 -2.35 -30.63 -34.75
CA LEU A 22 -3.45 -31.35 -34.12
C LEU A 22 -2.93 -32.04 -32.85
N ALA A 23 -3.14 -31.39 -31.70
CA ALA A 23 -2.93 -32.03 -30.40
C ALA A 23 -4.04 -33.07 -30.17
N GLN A 24 -3.64 -34.35 -30.16
CA GLN A 24 -4.49 -35.46 -29.73
C GLN A 24 -4.89 -35.23 -28.26
N THR A 25 -6.20 -35.05 -28.04
CA THR A 25 -6.80 -35.04 -26.70
C THR A 25 -6.77 -36.47 -26.14
N ALA A 26 -5.93 -36.70 -25.13
CA ALA A 26 -6.02 -37.89 -24.30
C ALA A 26 -7.30 -37.86 -23.44
N PRO A 27 -7.94 -39.00 -23.16
CA PRO A 27 -9.13 -39.06 -22.33
C PRO A 27 -8.79 -38.70 -20.87
N THR A 28 -9.44 -37.65 -20.38
CA THR A 28 -9.37 -37.18 -19.00
C THR A 28 -10.00 -38.22 -18.07
N ALA A 29 -9.22 -38.76 -17.13
CA ALA A 29 -9.72 -39.59 -16.05
C ALA A 29 -10.74 -38.82 -15.18
N PRO A 30 -11.77 -39.48 -14.64
CA PRO A 30 -12.73 -38.84 -13.75
C PRO A 30 -12.05 -38.34 -12.46
N PRO A 31 -12.51 -37.20 -11.90
CA PRO A 31 -11.93 -36.65 -10.68
C PRO A 31 -12.15 -37.60 -9.51
N SER A 32 -11.05 -37.98 -8.86
CA SER A 32 -11.08 -38.65 -7.57
C SER A 32 -11.76 -37.72 -6.57
N ALA A 33 -12.84 -38.21 -5.94
CA ALA A 33 -13.52 -37.53 -4.86
C ALA A 33 -12.52 -37.20 -3.74
N ILE A 34 -12.36 -35.92 -3.45
CA ILE A 34 -11.58 -35.45 -2.31
C ILE A 34 -12.38 -35.81 -1.04
N PRO A 35 -11.83 -36.61 -0.10
CA PRO A 35 -12.50 -36.84 1.16
C PRO A 35 -12.60 -35.50 1.93
N ALA A 36 -13.82 -35.15 2.31
CA ALA A 36 -14.09 -34.00 3.16
C ALA A 36 -13.33 -34.17 4.49
N THR A 37 -12.25 -33.41 4.67
CA THR A 37 -11.60 -33.27 5.95
C THR A 37 -12.47 -32.42 6.87
N PRO A 38 -12.78 -32.86 8.10
CA PRO A 38 -13.46 -32.02 9.06
C PRO A 38 -12.54 -30.84 9.43
N ASN A 39 -13.06 -29.62 9.24
CA ASN A 39 -12.47 -28.38 9.74
C ASN A 39 -12.40 -28.43 11.27
N ILE A 40 -11.36 -29.05 11.81
CA ILE A 40 -10.95 -28.89 13.20
C ILE A 40 -10.08 -27.62 13.22
N PHE A 41 -10.71 -26.48 13.48
CA PHE A 41 -9.98 -25.30 13.95
C PHE A 41 -9.53 -25.62 15.39
N PRO A 42 -8.23 -25.85 15.68
CA PRO A 42 -7.77 -25.88 17.05
C PRO A 42 -8.06 -24.52 17.70
N GLY A 43 -8.62 -24.59 18.91
CA GLY A 43 -9.34 -23.51 19.57
C GLY A 43 -8.71 -22.13 19.46
N ALA A 44 -9.54 -21.17 19.07
CA ALA A 44 -9.28 -19.76 19.28
C ALA A 44 -9.02 -19.54 20.78
N VAL A 45 -7.74 -19.35 21.13
CA VAL A 45 -7.36 -18.88 22.46
C VAL A 45 -8.03 -17.51 22.62
N PRO A 46 -8.92 -17.31 23.61
CA PRO A 46 -9.46 -15.99 23.86
C PRO A 46 -8.31 -15.10 24.30
N MET A 47 -7.82 -14.24 23.40
CA MET A 47 -6.99 -13.12 23.81
C MET A 47 -7.82 -12.29 24.77
N ARG A 48 -7.52 -12.38 26.06
CA ARG A 48 -8.00 -11.42 27.06
C ARG A 48 -7.50 -10.05 26.63
N SER A 49 -8.40 -9.27 26.02
CA SER A 49 -8.16 -7.86 25.74
C SER A 49 -7.75 -7.17 27.03
N PRO A 50 -6.63 -6.42 27.06
CA PRO A 50 -6.46 -5.43 28.10
C PRO A 50 -7.65 -4.48 27.99
N ILE A 51 -8.41 -4.36 29.08
CA ILE A 51 -9.47 -3.35 29.21
C ILE A 51 -8.76 -2.00 29.19
N VAL A 52 -8.68 -1.38 28.02
CA VAL A 52 -8.15 -0.03 27.89
C VAL A 52 -9.30 0.94 28.20
N PRO A 53 -9.13 1.88 29.14
CA PRO A 53 -10.14 2.89 29.39
C PRO A 53 -10.45 3.67 28.11
N ARG A 54 -11.74 3.97 27.89
CA ARG A 54 -12.25 4.81 26.80
C ARG A 54 -11.81 6.26 26.99
N THR A 55 -10.51 6.55 26.94
CA THR A 55 -10.03 7.91 26.81
C THR A 55 -10.14 8.28 25.35
N PHE A 56 -11.15 9.10 25.03
CA PHE A 56 -11.28 9.80 23.78
C PHE A 56 -9.95 10.55 23.53
N LEU A 57 -9.11 10.06 22.62
CA LEU A 57 -8.04 10.89 22.08
C LEU A 57 -8.72 11.95 21.21
N PRO A 58 -8.64 13.24 21.55
CA PRO A 58 -9.21 14.28 20.72
C PRO A 58 -8.55 14.23 19.34
N LEU A 59 -9.37 14.25 18.29
CA LEU A 59 -8.92 14.36 16.89
C LEU A 59 -8.06 15.63 16.63
N ASN A 60 -7.95 16.54 17.61
CA ASN A 60 -7.28 17.84 17.49
C ASN A 60 -6.18 18.08 18.54
N GLY A 61 -5.63 17.06 19.19
CA GLY A 61 -4.57 17.25 20.18
C GLY A 61 -3.59 16.10 20.19
N PHE A 62 -2.55 16.19 19.37
CA PHE A 62 -1.32 15.43 19.64
C PHE A 62 -0.68 16.04 20.90
N PRO A 63 -0.59 15.30 22.03
CA PRO A 63 0.09 15.81 23.20
C PRO A 63 1.55 16.09 22.85
N GLY A 64 1.98 17.31 23.16
CA GLY A 64 3.29 17.84 22.81
C GLY A 64 4.45 16.96 23.28
N SER A 65 5.49 16.92 22.44
CA SER A 65 6.90 16.63 22.73
C SER A 65 7.29 15.37 23.53
N GLY A 66 6.34 14.53 23.94
CA GLY A 66 6.61 13.18 24.40
C GLY A 66 7.16 12.36 23.24
N THR A 67 8.36 11.82 23.40
CA THR A 67 9.01 10.93 22.44
C THR A 67 8.01 9.88 21.93
N PHE A 68 7.58 10.00 20.67
CA PHE A 68 6.82 8.98 19.92
C PHE A 68 7.57 7.64 19.77
N ALA A 69 8.69 7.49 20.47
CA ALA A 69 9.55 6.33 20.53
C ALA A 69 8.73 5.08 20.89
N GLN A 70 8.37 4.33 19.86
CA GLN A 70 8.01 2.91 19.91
C GLN A 70 7.07 2.53 21.06
N SER A 71 6.03 3.32 21.34
CA SER A 71 5.08 2.89 22.34
C SER A 71 4.49 1.56 21.85
N LYS A 72 4.54 0.53 22.70
CA LYS A 72 3.95 -0.80 22.46
C LYS A 72 2.50 -0.67 21.96
N TYR A 73 1.82 0.39 22.39
CA TYR A 73 0.51 0.80 21.92
C TYR A 73 0.44 1.08 20.41
N TYR A 74 1.31 1.93 19.84
CA TYR A 74 1.30 2.20 18.40
C TYR A 74 1.69 0.97 17.57
N GLN A 75 2.52 0.07 18.13
CA GLN A 75 2.83 -1.18 17.48
C GLN A 75 1.58 -2.07 17.39
N GLN A 76 0.97 -2.39 18.53
CA GLN A 76 -0.26 -3.19 18.61
C GLN A 76 -1.40 -2.59 17.77
N THR A 77 -1.51 -1.26 17.77
CA THR A 77 -2.52 -0.55 17.00
C THR A 77 -2.31 -0.75 15.50
N TYR A 78 -1.07 -0.65 15.02
CA TYR A 78 -0.78 -0.89 13.61
C TYR A 78 -0.92 -2.38 13.24
N GLU A 79 -0.55 -3.31 14.11
CA GLU A 79 -0.74 -4.75 13.89
C GLU A 79 -2.23 -5.11 13.69
N LEU A 80 -3.12 -4.56 14.53
CA LEU A 80 -4.57 -4.72 14.36
C LEU A 80 -5.07 -4.07 13.06
N ALA A 81 -4.56 -2.89 12.71
CA ALA A 81 -4.86 -2.26 11.44
C ALA A 81 -4.39 -3.15 10.25
N GLN A 82 -3.21 -3.76 10.32
CA GLN A 82 -2.72 -4.71 9.31
C GLN A 82 -3.61 -5.96 9.18
N GLN A 83 -4.10 -6.51 10.29
CA GLN A 83 -5.07 -7.62 10.26
C GLN A 83 -6.35 -7.21 9.53
N TYR A 84 -6.89 -6.03 9.88
CA TYR A 84 -8.04 -5.46 9.18
C TYR A 84 -7.76 -5.24 7.69
N GLY A 85 -6.63 -4.62 7.35
CA GLY A 85 -6.24 -4.28 5.99
C GLY A 85 -6.15 -5.51 5.10
N ARG A 86 -5.60 -6.62 5.61
CA ARG A 86 -5.57 -7.92 4.91
C ARG A 86 -6.97 -8.47 4.66
N CYS A 87 -7.82 -8.51 5.70
CA CYS A 87 -9.18 -9.01 5.58
C CYS A 87 -10.05 -8.15 4.65
N ALA A 88 -10.10 -6.83 4.86
CA ALA A 88 -10.91 -5.91 4.08
C ALA A 88 -10.53 -5.89 2.60
N THR A 89 -9.23 -5.97 2.31
CA THR A 89 -8.70 -6.10 0.94
C THR A 89 -9.16 -7.40 0.26
N ASN A 90 -9.27 -8.51 0.99
CA ASN A 90 -9.80 -9.76 0.46
C ASN A 90 -11.32 -9.71 0.24
N VAL A 91 -12.06 -9.09 1.16
CA VAL A 91 -13.52 -8.96 1.07
C VAL A 91 -13.95 -8.04 -0.07
N SER A 92 -13.32 -6.86 -0.19
CA SER A 92 -13.75 -5.85 -1.16
C SER A 92 -12.59 -4.98 -1.67
N PRO A 93 -11.72 -5.51 -2.56
CA PRO A 93 -10.57 -4.78 -3.08
C PRO A 93 -10.95 -3.49 -3.81
N THR A 94 -12.11 -3.46 -4.49
CA THR A 94 -12.60 -2.26 -5.19
C THR A 94 -12.89 -1.11 -4.24
N ARG A 95 -13.56 -1.38 -3.10
CA ARG A 95 -13.82 -0.35 -2.07
C ARG A 95 -12.54 0.11 -1.38
N VAL A 96 -11.59 -0.79 -1.15
CA VAL A 96 -10.28 -0.40 -0.63
C VAL A 96 -9.57 0.57 -1.59
N ARG A 97 -9.55 0.27 -2.89
CA ARG A 97 -9.00 1.20 -3.90
C ARG A 97 -9.72 2.54 -3.90
N SER A 98 -11.05 2.54 -3.86
CA SER A 98 -11.84 3.78 -3.85
C SER A 98 -11.50 4.65 -2.64
N LEU A 99 -11.42 4.06 -1.44
CA LEU A 99 -10.97 4.77 -0.24
C LEU A 99 -9.55 5.32 -0.39
N LEU A 100 -8.60 4.52 -0.89
CA LEU A 100 -7.20 4.95 -1.04
C LEU A 100 -7.03 6.04 -2.10
N GLN A 101 -7.94 6.14 -3.07
CA GLN A 101 -7.98 7.23 -4.05
C GLN A 101 -8.48 8.56 -3.48
N THR A 102 -9.20 8.55 -2.35
CA THR A 102 -9.65 9.79 -1.69
C THR A 102 -8.48 10.59 -1.13
N SER A 103 -8.69 11.91 -1.01
CA SER A 103 -7.80 12.80 -0.25
C SER A 103 -7.92 12.50 1.26
N PRO A 104 -6.81 12.28 1.96
CA PRO A 104 -6.83 12.05 3.40
C PRO A 104 -7.37 13.25 4.19
N ASN A 105 -7.97 12.98 5.34
CA ASN A 105 -8.60 13.95 6.24
C ASN A 105 -9.76 14.74 5.60
N THR A 106 -10.45 14.16 4.62
CA THR A 106 -11.62 14.78 3.97
C THR A 106 -12.95 14.10 4.36
N ARG A 107 -14.07 14.81 4.15
CA ARG A 107 -15.42 14.22 4.32
C ARG A 107 -15.67 13.05 3.36
N THR A 108 -15.07 13.09 2.17
CA THR A 108 -15.15 12.01 1.18
C THR A 108 -14.46 10.75 1.70
N GLU A 109 -13.26 10.88 2.27
CA GLU A 109 -12.56 9.76 2.91
C GLU A 109 -13.41 9.14 4.03
N LEU A 110 -13.96 9.96 4.93
CA LEU A 110 -14.79 9.46 6.02
C LEU A 110 -16.02 8.71 5.50
N THR A 111 -16.60 9.15 4.39
CA THR A 111 -17.73 8.47 3.74
C THR A 111 -17.30 7.12 3.17
N GLU A 112 -16.24 7.08 2.37
CA GLU A 112 -15.70 5.82 1.81
C GLU A 112 -15.27 4.84 2.92
N LEU A 113 -14.70 5.34 4.01
CA LEU A 113 -14.29 4.52 5.13
C LEU A 113 -15.51 3.89 5.83
N ARG A 114 -16.60 4.64 6.05
CA ARG A 114 -17.84 4.08 6.60
C ARG A 114 -18.42 3.00 5.69
N GLN A 115 -18.41 3.22 4.38
CA GLN A 115 -18.89 2.23 3.41
C GLN A 115 -18.03 0.96 3.45
N LEU A 116 -16.70 1.10 3.47
CA LEU A 116 -15.78 -0.03 3.60
C LEU A 116 -16.03 -0.81 4.89
N VAL A 117 -16.05 -0.13 6.05
CA VAL A 117 -16.33 -0.78 7.35
C VAL A 117 -17.67 -1.51 7.34
N GLY A 118 -18.68 -0.95 6.65
CA GLY A 118 -20.00 -1.56 6.51
C GLY A 118 -19.98 -2.91 5.78
N VAL A 119 -19.14 -3.07 4.76
CA VAL A 119 -19.00 -4.33 4.01
C VAL A 119 -17.98 -5.29 4.64
N SER A 120 -17.03 -4.77 5.42
CA SER A 120 -15.98 -5.56 6.09
C SER A 120 -16.18 -5.65 7.61
N LYS A 121 -17.43 -5.69 8.08
CA LYS A 121 -17.76 -5.75 9.52
C LYS A 121 -17.09 -6.91 10.25
N GLY A 122 -16.94 -8.07 9.59
CA GLY A 122 -16.28 -9.25 10.15
C GLY A 122 -14.76 -9.16 10.23
N CYS A 123 -14.14 -8.10 9.69
CA CYS A 123 -12.68 -7.95 9.66
C CYS A 123 -12.10 -7.26 10.89
N LEU A 124 -12.92 -6.66 11.76
CA LEU A 124 -12.45 -5.97 12.97
C LEU A 124 -12.78 -6.79 14.21
N PRO A 125 -11.80 -7.09 15.09
CA PRO A 125 -12.12 -7.45 16.46
C PRO A 125 -12.83 -6.25 17.14
N TYR A 126 -13.84 -6.54 17.95
CA TYR A 126 -14.84 -5.60 18.51
C TYR A 126 -14.33 -4.18 18.87
N ALA A 127 -15.16 -3.16 18.57
CA ALA A 127 -15.03 -1.75 18.97
C ALA A 127 -13.71 -1.03 18.63
N TYR A 128 -12.81 -1.68 17.90
CA TYR A 128 -11.50 -1.14 17.57
C TYR A 128 -11.59 -0.02 16.51
N ARG A 129 -11.07 1.17 16.85
CA ARG A 129 -11.01 2.35 15.96
C ARG A 129 -9.56 2.83 15.82
N PRO A 130 -8.77 2.19 14.94
CA PRO A 130 -7.42 2.64 14.65
C PRO A 130 -7.43 4.07 14.08
N PRO A 131 -6.36 4.85 14.30
CA PRO A 131 -6.15 6.12 13.59
C PRO A 131 -6.27 5.94 12.08
N VAL A 132 -6.88 6.90 11.38
CA VAL A 132 -7.13 6.82 9.93
C VAL A 132 -5.83 6.59 9.17
N VAL A 133 -4.72 7.21 9.57
CA VAL A 133 -3.40 6.99 8.98
C VAL A 133 -2.97 5.51 9.00
N PHE A 134 -3.20 4.79 10.11
CA PHE A 134 -2.87 3.38 10.21
C PHE A 134 -3.82 2.50 9.41
N LEU A 135 -5.11 2.86 9.34
CA LEU A 135 -6.06 2.20 8.45
C LEU A 135 -5.64 2.34 6.98
N ARG A 136 -5.36 3.56 6.54
CA ARG A 136 -4.90 3.81 5.17
C ARG A 136 -3.61 3.06 4.87
N GLY A 137 -2.61 3.17 5.76
CA GLY A 137 -1.32 2.51 5.59
C GLY A 137 -1.46 0.99 5.52
N SER A 138 -2.23 0.38 6.42
CA SER A 138 -2.45 -1.07 6.42
C SER A 138 -3.25 -1.57 5.21
N LEU A 139 -4.27 -0.84 4.77
CA LEU A 139 -4.99 -1.13 3.54
C LEU A 139 -4.09 -1.02 2.31
N ALA A 140 -3.27 0.03 2.25
CA ALA A 140 -2.32 0.21 1.17
C ALA A 140 -1.25 -0.88 1.17
N GLU A 141 -0.75 -1.27 2.34
CA GLU A 141 0.23 -2.35 2.49
C GLU A 141 -0.35 -3.69 2.01
N ALA A 142 -1.59 -4.00 2.39
CA ALA A 142 -2.28 -5.20 1.94
C ALA A 142 -2.52 -5.20 0.42
N MET A 143 -2.90 -4.07 -0.16
CA MET A 143 -3.05 -3.91 -1.61
C MET A 143 -1.71 -4.04 -2.34
N TYR A 144 -0.65 -3.42 -1.82
CA TYR A 144 0.71 -3.47 -2.37
C TYR A 144 1.24 -4.91 -2.39
N LYS A 145 1.10 -5.64 -1.28
CA LYS A 145 1.53 -7.04 -1.14
C LYS A 145 0.83 -8.00 -2.10
N ARG A 146 -0.36 -7.65 -2.61
CA ARG A 146 -1.09 -8.45 -3.60
C ARG A 146 -0.70 -8.17 -5.04
N GLN A 147 0.11 -7.13 -5.30
CA GLN A 147 0.57 -6.85 -6.65
C GLN A 147 1.60 -7.90 -7.10
N PRO A 148 1.60 -8.30 -8.39
CA PRO A 148 2.70 -9.09 -8.94
C PRO A 148 4.05 -8.42 -8.67
N VAL A 149 5.09 -9.19 -8.36
CA VAL A 149 6.40 -8.66 -7.94
C VAL A 149 6.98 -7.65 -8.95
N GLY A 150 6.83 -7.90 -10.25
CA GLY A 150 7.27 -6.97 -11.30
C GLY A 150 6.55 -5.61 -11.29
N ARG A 151 5.30 -5.57 -10.82
CA ARG A 151 4.52 -4.32 -10.66
C ARG A 151 4.96 -3.55 -9.41
N ALA A 152 5.34 -4.26 -8.34
CA ALA A 152 5.79 -3.69 -7.07
C ALA A 152 7.22 -3.13 -7.11
N LEU A 153 8.03 -3.58 -8.07
CA LEU A 153 9.45 -3.21 -8.25
C LEU A 153 9.68 -2.28 -9.44
N HIS A 154 8.62 -1.74 -10.06
CA HIS A 154 8.76 -0.99 -11.30
C HIS A 154 9.80 0.12 -11.15
N SER A 155 10.86 0.02 -11.96
CA SER A 155 12.07 0.84 -11.91
C SER A 155 12.10 1.91 -13.00
N VAL A 156 10.93 2.29 -13.56
CA VAL A 156 10.88 3.35 -14.56
C VAL A 156 11.46 4.59 -13.93
N GLY A 157 12.59 5.02 -14.48
CA GLY A 157 13.31 6.23 -14.13
C GLY A 157 13.34 6.54 -12.63
N THR A 158 14.38 6.10 -11.93
CA THR A 158 14.69 6.67 -10.61
C THR A 158 15.33 8.07 -10.78
N THR A 159 14.87 8.85 -11.77
CA THR A 159 15.40 10.17 -12.09
C THR A 159 14.76 11.22 -11.20
N GLN A 160 15.35 12.42 -11.14
CA GLN A 160 14.73 13.53 -10.44
C GLN A 160 13.39 13.93 -11.09
N SER A 161 13.28 13.85 -12.42
CA SER A 161 12.05 14.19 -13.15
C SER A 161 10.88 13.30 -12.75
N ASP A 162 11.12 12.00 -12.54
CA ASP A 162 10.08 11.05 -12.13
C ASP A 162 9.63 11.30 -10.69
N LEU A 163 10.58 11.64 -9.81
CA LEU A 163 10.28 12.07 -8.45
C LEU A 163 9.41 13.34 -8.46
N ASP A 164 9.78 14.34 -9.25
CA ASP A 164 9.06 15.61 -9.35
C ASP A 164 7.63 15.39 -9.88
N ALA A 165 7.48 14.58 -10.93
CA ALA A 165 6.17 14.25 -11.49
C ALA A 165 5.29 13.49 -10.47
N PHE A 166 5.87 12.52 -9.76
CA PHE A 166 5.16 11.78 -8.72
C PHE A 166 4.77 12.69 -7.55
N GLN A 167 5.70 13.49 -7.05
CA GLN A 167 5.45 14.45 -5.96
C GLN A 167 4.40 15.48 -6.33
N ALA A 168 4.39 15.99 -7.58
CA ALA A 168 3.36 16.89 -8.05
C ALA A 168 1.97 16.24 -8.01
N SER A 169 1.87 14.99 -8.48
CA SER A 169 0.61 14.22 -8.46
C SER A 169 0.10 13.96 -7.03
N GLU A 170 1.00 13.64 -6.09
CA GLU A 170 0.64 13.33 -4.71
C GLU A 170 0.40 14.57 -3.84
N SER A 171 1.08 15.69 -4.14
CA SER A 171 0.86 16.97 -3.47
C SER A 171 -0.55 17.51 -3.74
N ALA A 172 -1.06 17.35 -4.97
CA ALA A 172 -2.42 17.74 -5.31
C ALA A 172 -3.47 16.98 -4.46
N ARG A 173 -3.26 15.66 -4.28
CA ARG A 173 -4.13 14.80 -3.45
C ARG A 173 -4.01 15.13 -1.95
N SER A 174 -2.80 15.43 -1.50
CA SER A 174 -2.46 15.61 -0.09
C SER A 174 -2.72 17.02 0.45
N LYS A 175 -3.34 17.92 -0.32
CA LYS A 175 -3.65 19.29 0.12
C LYS A 175 -4.43 19.36 1.44
N ALA A 176 -5.29 18.38 1.71
CA ALA A 176 -6.09 18.29 2.93
C ALA A 176 -5.38 17.61 4.12
N ARG A 177 -4.17 17.06 3.92
CA ARG A 177 -3.37 16.46 5.00
C ARG A 177 -2.90 17.54 5.98
N LEU A 178 -2.72 17.14 7.25
CA LEU A 178 -2.06 17.98 8.24
C LEU A 178 -0.61 18.29 7.80
N PRO A 179 -0.01 19.41 8.24
CA PRO A 179 1.38 19.74 7.89
C PRO A 179 2.37 18.60 8.14
N ASP A 180 2.29 17.93 9.29
CA ASP A 180 3.15 16.81 9.64
C ASP A 180 2.94 15.62 8.70
N ASP A 181 1.68 15.26 8.43
CA ASP A 181 1.32 14.19 7.48
C ASP A 181 1.90 14.46 6.08
N ARG A 182 1.93 15.72 5.64
CA ARG A 182 2.52 16.10 4.35
C ARG A 182 4.03 15.88 4.33
N ALA A 183 4.74 16.24 5.40
CA ALA A 183 6.17 16.00 5.52
C ALA A 183 6.49 14.49 5.48
N TYR A 184 5.76 13.68 6.26
CA TYR A 184 5.89 12.23 6.25
C TYR A 184 5.64 11.62 4.86
N THR A 185 4.60 12.11 4.17
CA THR A 185 4.25 11.65 2.82
C THR A 185 5.32 12.03 1.80
N ALA A 186 5.88 13.24 1.88
CA ALA A 186 6.93 13.70 0.97
C ALA A 186 8.22 12.87 1.13
N ILE A 187 8.63 12.60 2.37
CA ILE A 187 9.77 11.72 2.68
C ILE A 187 9.50 10.30 2.14
N ALA A 188 8.34 9.73 2.45
CA ALA A 188 7.96 8.40 1.98
C ALA A 188 7.93 8.32 0.45
N ASN A 189 7.39 9.32 -0.24
CA ASN A 189 7.39 9.42 -1.70
C ASN A 189 8.81 9.43 -2.26
N CYS A 190 9.72 10.22 -1.68
CA CYS A 190 11.10 10.24 -2.12
C CYS A 190 11.78 8.87 -1.94
N LEU A 191 11.60 8.24 -0.77
CA LEU A 191 12.20 6.94 -0.47
C LEU A 191 11.72 5.83 -1.43
N VAL A 192 10.43 5.78 -1.76
CA VAL A 192 9.91 4.73 -2.66
C VAL A 192 10.35 4.93 -4.11
N VAL A 193 10.53 6.17 -4.55
CA VAL A 193 11.03 6.47 -5.91
C VAL A 193 12.52 6.19 -6.00
N ARG A 194 13.31 6.64 -5.01
CA ARG A 194 14.78 6.52 -5.03
C ARG A 194 15.27 5.11 -4.69
N ALA A 195 14.55 4.36 -3.87
CA ALA A 195 14.96 3.03 -3.43
C ALA A 195 13.78 2.04 -3.33
N PRO A 196 13.05 1.76 -4.44
CA PRO A 196 11.85 0.91 -4.44
C PRO A 196 12.11 -0.50 -3.91
N GLY A 197 13.26 -1.09 -4.23
CA GLY A 197 13.65 -2.41 -3.72
C GLY A 197 13.82 -2.45 -2.21
N ALA A 198 14.46 -1.43 -1.63
CA ALA A 198 14.62 -1.33 -0.17
C ALA A 198 13.28 -1.02 0.53
N ALA A 199 12.43 -0.19 -0.08
CA ALA A 199 11.09 0.09 0.43
C ALA A 199 10.23 -1.18 0.46
N ARG A 200 10.30 -2.00 -0.59
CA ARG A 200 9.66 -3.31 -0.63
C ARG A 200 10.16 -4.23 0.49
N SER A 201 11.46 -4.26 0.75
CA SER A 201 12.04 -5.05 1.85
C SER A 201 11.48 -4.65 3.21
N VAL A 202 11.26 -3.35 3.46
CA VAL A 202 10.57 -2.88 4.67
C VAL A 202 9.14 -3.43 4.72
N LEU A 203 8.37 -3.26 3.65
CA LEU A 203 6.97 -3.66 3.63
C LEU A 203 6.77 -5.18 3.73
N LEU A 204 7.73 -5.99 3.27
CA LEU A 204 7.67 -7.45 3.37
C LEU A 204 8.19 -8.01 4.69
N SER A 205 8.97 -7.24 5.45
CA SER A 205 9.41 -7.65 6.78
C SER A 205 8.25 -7.72 7.79
N ASP A 206 8.38 -8.52 8.84
CA ASP A 206 7.43 -8.54 9.94
C ASP A 206 7.48 -7.22 10.72
N HIS A 207 6.31 -6.63 10.99
CA HIS A 207 6.22 -5.36 11.72
C HIS A 207 6.76 -5.50 13.14
N GLY A 208 7.54 -4.51 13.59
CA GLY A 208 8.21 -4.51 14.88
C GLY A 208 9.42 -5.43 14.98
N SER A 209 9.75 -6.18 13.93
CA SER A 209 10.88 -7.13 13.95
C SER A 209 12.25 -6.44 13.87
N LYS A 210 13.31 -7.18 14.23
CA LYS A 210 14.70 -6.74 13.99
C LYS A 210 14.95 -6.56 12.48
N ALA A 211 14.36 -7.42 11.65
CA ALA A 211 14.48 -7.37 10.20
C ALA A 211 13.88 -6.07 9.63
N GLU A 212 12.71 -5.65 10.10
CA GLU A 212 12.10 -4.37 9.71
C GLU A 212 13.02 -3.20 10.05
N ARG A 213 13.51 -3.14 11.29
CA ARG A 213 14.40 -2.05 11.72
C ARG A 213 15.66 -1.98 10.86
N GLN A 214 16.23 -3.13 10.50
CA GLN A 214 17.38 -3.18 9.61
C GLN A 214 17.01 -2.75 8.18
N ALA A 215 15.88 -3.20 7.65
CA ALA A 215 15.39 -2.80 6.33
C ALA A 215 15.13 -1.28 6.24
N VAL A 216 14.60 -0.67 7.30
CA VAL A 216 14.38 0.79 7.37
C VAL A 216 15.72 1.53 7.35
N LYS A 217 16.73 1.06 8.11
CA LYS A 217 18.08 1.65 8.07
C LYS A 217 18.67 1.58 6.66
N THR A 218 18.57 0.41 6.01
CA THR A 218 19.03 0.23 4.63
C THR A 218 18.29 1.16 3.67
N LEU A 219 16.96 1.25 3.79
CA LEU A 219 16.14 2.15 2.96
C LEU A 219 16.60 3.61 3.05
N VAL A 220 16.80 4.13 4.26
CA VAL A 220 17.26 5.51 4.46
C VAL A 220 18.66 5.72 3.90
N ALA A 221 19.57 4.75 4.09
CA ALA A 221 20.93 4.83 3.56
C ALA A 221 20.98 4.76 2.03
N SER A 222 20.05 4.03 1.38
CA SER A 222 20.00 3.86 -0.08
C SER A 222 19.40 5.04 -0.83
N ALA A 223 18.85 6.04 -0.13
CA ALA A 223 18.18 7.19 -0.75
C ALA A 223 18.68 8.52 -0.16
N PRO A 224 19.98 8.85 -0.34
CA PRO A 224 20.51 10.12 0.14
C PRO A 224 19.76 11.28 -0.51
N GLY A 225 19.53 12.35 0.26
CA GLY A 225 18.79 13.53 -0.22
C GLY A 225 17.28 13.48 0.02
N CYS A 226 16.69 12.32 0.31
CA CYS A 226 15.27 12.24 0.69
C CYS A 226 14.96 12.78 2.10
N SER A 227 16.00 13.18 2.83
CA SER A 227 15.93 13.57 4.24
C SER A 227 16.61 14.91 4.54
N THR A 228 16.93 15.72 3.53
CA THR A 228 17.70 16.98 3.71
C THR A 228 16.94 18.04 4.51
N SER A 229 15.62 17.92 4.67
CA SER A 229 14.78 18.69 5.60
C SER A 229 14.31 17.89 6.83
N GLY A 230 14.86 16.69 7.03
CA GLY A 230 14.53 15.77 8.10
C GLY A 230 14.41 14.35 7.55
N ALA A 231 15.17 13.40 8.10
CA ALA A 231 14.74 12.00 8.05
C ALA A 231 13.34 11.91 8.68
N PHE A 232 12.67 10.75 8.58
CA PHE A 232 11.59 10.48 9.54
C PHE A 232 12.10 10.92 10.91
N PRO A 233 11.38 11.82 11.63
CA PRO A 233 11.83 12.30 12.92
C PRO A 233 12.36 11.12 13.73
N PRO A 234 13.48 11.22 14.44
CA PRO A 234 14.00 10.08 15.21
C PRO A 234 12.97 9.55 16.22
N THR A 235 11.97 10.37 16.54
CA THR A 235 10.80 10.02 17.35
C THR A 235 9.72 9.26 16.58
N ALA A 236 9.64 9.35 15.25
CA ALA A 236 8.61 8.70 14.45
C ALA A 236 8.64 7.18 14.67
N GLY A 237 7.58 6.66 15.28
CA GLY A 237 7.43 5.22 15.49
C GLY A 237 7.45 4.47 14.17
N THR A 238 8.03 3.27 14.16
CA THR A 238 8.13 2.41 12.96
C THR A 238 6.78 2.15 12.30
N SER A 239 5.69 2.08 13.08
CA SER A 239 4.32 2.00 12.59
C SER A 239 3.92 3.17 11.67
N PHE A 240 4.28 4.41 12.03
CA PHE A 240 3.98 5.58 11.20
C PHE A 240 4.80 5.53 9.91
N VAL A 241 6.12 5.33 10.04
CA VAL A 241 7.03 5.17 8.89
C VAL A 241 6.47 4.16 7.90
N ARG A 242 6.09 2.98 8.40
CA ARG A 242 5.53 1.91 7.58
C ARG A 242 4.20 2.27 6.95
N ALA A 243 3.30 2.94 7.67
CA ALA A 243 2.00 3.35 7.15
C ALA A 243 2.13 4.30 5.94
N TYR A 244 2.95 5.35 6.04
CA TYR A 244 3.18 6.26 4.91
C TYR A 244 3.97 5.58 3.79
N LEU A 245 4.98 4.78 4.13
CA LEU A 245 5.76 4.04 3.13
C LEU A 245 4.88 3.08 2.31
N ALA A 246 3.94 2.40 2.97
CA ALA A 246 3.00 1.49 2.32
C ALA A 246 2.07 2.22 1.34
N GLU A 247 1.53 3.37 1.76
CA GLU A 247 0.71 4.19 0.88
C GLU A 247 1.53 4.71 -0.31
N SER A 248 2.69 5.31 -0.07
CA SER A 248 3.57 5.81 -1.14
C SER A 248 4.00 4.70 -2.10
N ALA A 249 4.35 3.51 -1.62
CA ALA A 249 4.82 2.40 -2.45
C ALA A 249 3.70 1.86 -3.36
N LEU A 250 2.48 1.73 -2.83
CA LEU A 250 1.31 1.38 -3.64
C LEU A 250 1.08 2.41 -4.74
N ARG A 251 1.14 3.70 -4.39
CA ARG A 251 0.87 4.80 -5.30
C ARG A 251 1.92 4.93 -6.39
N TRP A 252 3.19 4.71 -6.05
CA TRP A 252 4.28 4.67 -7.01
C TRP A 252 4.09 3.51 -8.01
N ALA A 253 3.75 2.32 -7.51
CA ALA A 253 3.47 1.17 -8.37
C ALA A 253 2.27 1.40 -9.31
N GLU A 254 1.26 2.16 -8.89
CA GLU A 254 0.13 2.58 -9.72
C GLU A 254 0.43 3.77 -10.65
N PHE A 255 1.45 4.57 -10.33
CA PHE A 255 1.88 5.71 -11.12
C PHE A 255 2.63 5.25 -12.38
N GLY A 256 3.61 4.35 -12.24
CA GLY A 256 4.36 3.82 -13.37
C GLY A 256 3.49 3.15 -14.44
N GLN A 257 2.38 2.53 -14.03
CA GLN A 257 1.43 1.90 -14.96
C GLN A 257 0.60 2.86 -15.80
N ARG A 258 0.50 4.12 -15.40
CA ARG A 258 -0.23 5.13 -16.18
C ARG A 258 0.67 5.78 -17.24
N GLN A 259 1.98 5.54 -17.15
CA GLN A 259 2.96 6.13 -18.06
C GLN A 259 3.44 5.17 -19.17
N GLY A 260 3.33 3.84 -18.96
CA GLY A 260 3.64 2.82 -19.95
C GLY A 260 2.38 2.26 -20.61
#